data_AF-A0A8T1ZIT2-F1
#
_entry.id   AF-A0A8T1ZIT2-F1
#
_cell.length_a   1.000
_cell.length_b   1.000
_cell.length_c   1.000
_cell.angle_alpha   90.00
_cell.angle_beta   90.00
_cell.angle_gamma   90.00
#
_symmetry.space_group_name_H-M   'P 1'
#
loop_
_entity.id
_entity.type
_entity.pdbx_description
1 polymer ?
#
loop_
_entity_poly.entity_id
_entity_poly.type
_entity_poly.pdbx_seq_one_letter_code
_entity_poly.pdbx_strand_id
1 'polypeptide(L)'
;MASSKACYKLITITVLLLSFTFTSLAGNAENADVSECKAESGDPLCHNNKEAKKLKIIAIPSILVASMIGVSLPLLTRSIPALGPDRDMFVLVKCLASGVILATGFMHVLPDSYDDLTSKCLPEEPWRKFPFTTFIAMVSALLVLMIDSFAMSAYARRDSKREGEVVPLENGSNSVDTQDEIQTLENGSNYVEKQEKVNDNKTSQLLRNKVIAQILELGIVVHSVVIGLAMGASDNQCTIRSLIAALCFHQLFEGMGLGGSILQAQFKSKTNWMMVFFFSVTTPFGIVLGMAIQKIYDETSPTALIVVGVLNACSTGLLIYMALVNLLAHEFFGPKIQGNMKLHILGYVAVFIGAGAMTLMAKWA
;
A
#
# COMPACT_ATOMS: atom_id res chain seq x y z
N MET A 1 -0.12 26.96 11.32
CA MET A 1 -0.78 26.75 10.01
C MET A 1 0.17 26.91 8.80
N ALA A 2 1.23 27.74 8.86
CA ALA A 2 2.16 27.95 7.74
C ALA A 2 2.99 26.71 7.31
N SER A 3 3.42 25.88 8.27
CA SER A 3 4.29 24.72 8.00
C SER A 3 3.61 23.56 7.23
N SER A 4 2.31 23.33 7.44
CA SER A 4 1.55 22.28 6.74
C SER A 4 1.26 22.65 5.28
N LYS A 5 1.03 23.95 5.00
CA LYS A 5 0.91 24.46 3.63
C LYS A 5 2.24 24.40 2.88
N ALA A 6 3.35 24.65 3.57
CA ALA A 6 4.69 24.54 2.98
C ALA A 6 5.06 23.09 2.63
N CYS A 7 4.74 22.13 3.50
CA CYS A 7 4.96 20.70 3.23
C CYS A 7 4.08 20.18 2.10
N TYR A 8 2.80 20.56 2.06
CA TYR A 8 1.90 20.18 0.96
C TYR A 8 2.40 20.78 -0.36
N LYS A 9 2.79 22.07 -0.37
CA LYS A 9 3.42 22.71 -1.53
C LYS A 9 4.70 22.01 -1.95
N LEU A 10 5.55 21.60 -1.01
CA LEU A 10 6.80 20.89 -1.32
C LEU A 10 6.52 19.52 -1.94
N ILE A 11 5.58 18.74 -1.39
CA ILE A 11 5.16 17.45 -1.98
C ILE A 11 4.57 17.66 -3.37
N THR A 12 3.69 18.65 -3.54
CA THR A 12 3.12 18.97 -4.86
C THR A 12 4.21 19.41 -5.84
N ILE A 13 5.20 20.20 -5.40
CA ILE A 13 6.33 20.63 -6.22
C ILE A 13 7.23 19.44 -6.58
N THR A 14 7.53 18.55 -5.64
CA THR A 14 8.36 17.36 -5.91
C THR A 14 7.66 16.38 -6.84
N VAL A 15 6.36 16.15 -6.65
CA VAL A 15 5.55 15.34 -7.57
C VAL A 15 5.48 16.00 -8.94
N LEU A 16 5.25 17.32 -9.03
CA LEU A 16 5.23 18.05 -10.29
C LEU A 16 6.61 18.05 -10.99
N LEU A 17 7.71 18.16 -10.24
CA LEU A 17 9.07 18.09 -10.77
C LEU A 17 9.38 16.69 -11.31
N LEU A 18 9.01 15.64 -10.57
CA LEU A 18 9.12 14.26 -11.04
C LEU A 18 8.29 14.06 -12.31
N SER A 19 7.02 14.46 -12.30
CA SER A 19 6.15 14.41 -13.48
C SER A 19 6.75 15.18 -14.67
N PHE A 20 7.29 16.38 -14.45
CA PHE A 20 7.91 17.20 -15.50
C PHE A 20 9.19 16.55 -16.07
N THR A 21 10.04 15.96 -15.21
CA THR A 21 11.23 15.21 -15.65
C THR A 21 10.86 13.95 -16.44
N PHE A 22 9.79 13.24 -16.06
CA PHE A 22 9.30 12.07 -16.80
C PHE A 22 8.67 12.46 -18.14
N THR A 23 7.92 13.56 -18.19
CA THR A 23 7.35 14.07 -19.46
C THR A 23 8.45 14.49 -20.43
N SER A 24 9.54 15.08 -19.92
CA SER A 24 10.71 15.44 -20.73
C SER A 24 11.51 14.22 -21.20
N LEU A 25 11.54 13.12 -20.44
CA LEU A 25 12.20 11.87 -20.86
C LEU A 25 11.37 11.11 -21.91
N ALA A 26 10.03 11.09 -21.74
CA ALA A 26 9.11 10.47 -22.69
C ALA A 26 9.08 11.19 -24.05
N GLY A 27 9.20 12.52 -24.06
CA GLY A 27 9.29 13.32 -25.29
C GLY A 27 10.51 13.03 -26.16
N ASN A 28 11.59 12.45 -25.60
CA ASN A 28 12.79 12.06 -26.34
C ASN A 28 12.72 10.64 -26.93
N ALA A 29 11.64 9.87 -26.67
CA ALA A 29 11.51 8.48 -27.09
C ALA A 29 11.06 8.30 -28.57
N GLU A 30 10.86 9.40 -29.32
CA GLU A 30 10.31 9.40 -30.68
C GLU A 30 11.26 8.83 -31.76
N ASN A 31 12.49 8.42 -31.39
CA ASN A 31 13.53 7.92 -32.31
C ASN A 31 13.80 6.40 -32.20
N ALA A 32 12.90 5.63 -31.60
CA ALA A 32 13.07 4.17 -31.50
C ALA A 32 12.92 3.47 -32.87
N ASP A 33 13.76 2.47 -33.15
CA ASP A 33 13.64 1.64 -34.35
C ASP A 33 12.42 0.71 -34.23
N VAL A 34 11.30 1.16 -34.81
CA VAL A 34 9.97 0.50 -34.77
C VAL A 34 9.97 -0.88 -35.44
N SER A 35 11.02 -1.22 -36.22
CA SER A 35 11.04 -2.42 -37.06
C SER A 35 11.25 -3.73 -36.29
N GLU A 36 11.99 -3.73 -35.18
CA GLU A 36 12.20 -4.93 -34.34
C GLU A 36 11.02 -5.21 -33.36
N CYS A 37 10.24 -4.18 -33.01
CA CYS A 37 9.13 -4.30 -32.04
C CYS A 37 8.01 -5.25 -32.45
N LYS A 38 7.74 -5.33 -33.76
CA LYS A 38 6.65 -6.17 -34.28
C LYS A 38 7.05 -7.63 -34.48
N ALA A 39 8.35 -7.95 -34.44
CA ALA A 39 8.86 -9.30 -34.69
C ALA A 39 8.80 -10.20 -33.44
N GLU A 40 8.60 -9.64 -32.24
CA GLU A 40 8.44 -10.35 -30.97
C GLU A 40 6.97 -10.62 -30.60
N SER A 41 6.03 -10.53 -31.55
CA SER A 41 4.69 -11.11 -31.35
C SER A 41 4.88 -12.60 -31.10
N GLY A 42 4.70 -13.01 -29.84
CA GLY A 42 5.07 -14.30 -29.30
C GLY A 42 4.42 -15.48 -30.01
N ASP A 43 4.63 -16.69 -29.45
CA ASP A 43 4.07 -17.93 -29.96
C ASP A 43 2.63 -17.70 -30.50
N PRO A 44 2.35 -17.93 -31.79
CA PRO A 44 1.04 -17.65 -32.38
C PRO A 44 -0.10 -18.40 -31.66
N LEU A 45 0.22 -19.45 -30.88
CA LEU A 45 -0.71 -20.09 -29.95
C LEU A 45 -1.18 -19.20 -28.79
N CYS A 46 -0.44 -18.17 -28.40
CA CYS A 46 -0.74 -17.28 -27.27
C CYS A 46 -1.49 -15.99 -27.67
N HIS A 47 -1.54 -15.63 -28.95
CA HIS A 47 -2.26 -14.45 -29.42
C HIS A 47 -3.62 -14.84 -30.04
N ASN A 48 -4.63 -15.03 -29.17
CA ASN A 48 -6.01 -15.27 -29.59
C ASN A 48 -6.96 -14.27 -28.93
N ASN A 49 -7.34 -13.24 -29.69
CA ASN A 49 -8.23 -12.17 -29.24
C ASN A 49 -9.57 -12.66 -28.64
N LYS A 50 -10.13 -13.76 -29.16
CA LYS A 50 -11.41 -14.30 -28.67
C LYS A 50 -11.25 -14.94 -27.30
N GLU A 51 -10.20 -15.72 -27.11
CA GLU A 51 -9.92 -16.39 -25.84
C GLU A 51 -9.37 -15.41 -24.80
N ALA A 52 -8.48 -14.49 -25.17
CA ALA A 52 -8.04 -13.39 -24.32
C ALA A 52 -9.23 -12.58 -23.79
N LYS A 53 -10.19 -12.22 -24.65
CA LYS A 53 -11.42 -11.53 -24.23
C LYS A 53 -12.25 -12.35 -23.24
N LYS A 54 -12.40 -13.66 -23.45
CA LYS A 54 -13.11 -14.53 -22.50
C LYS A 54 -12.41 -14.56 -21.15
N LEU A 55 -11.09 -14.69 -21.13
CA LEU A 55 -10.29 -14.69 -19.91
C LEU A 55 -10.44 -13.36 -19.14
N LYS A 56 -10.38 -12.21 -19.83
CA LYS A 56 -10.62 -10.89 -19.20
C LYS A 56 -12.00 -10.79 -18.56
N ILE A 57 -13.04 -11.32 -19.21
CA ILE A 57 -14.41 -11.34 -18.66
C ILE A 57 -14.50 -12.26 -17.43
N ILE A 58 -13.76 -13.37 -17.39
CA ILE A 58 -13.67 -14.26 -16.22
C ILE A 58 -12.85 -13.62 -15.09
N ALA A 59 -11.81 -12.85 -15.43
CA ALA A 59 -10.94 -12.17 -14.48
C ALA A 59 -11.72 -11.19 -13.59
N ILE A 60 -12.58 -10.37 -14.19
CA ILE A 60 -13.38 -9.34 -13.50
C ILE A 60 -14.11 -9.87 -12.25
N PRO A 61 -15.03 -10.86 -12.36
CA PRO A 61 -15.74 -11.38 -11.19
C PRO A 61 -14.82 -12.18 -10.25
N SER A 62 -13.82 -12.89 -10.79
CA SER A 62 -12.90 -13.71 -9.98
C SER A 62 -12.07 -12.84 -9.03
N ILE A 63 -11.46 -11.77 -9.56
CA ILE A 63 -10.67 -10.82 -8.79
C ILE A 63 -11.57 -10.03 -7.83
N LEU A 64 -12.74 -9.59 -8.27
CA LEU A 64 -13.69 -8.89 -7.39
C LEU A 64 -14.07 -9.73 -6.16
N VAL A 65 -14.39 -11.02 -6.36
CA VAL A 65 -14.72 -11.93 -5.26
C VAL A 65 -13.51 -12.17 -4.36
N ALA A 66 -12.33 -12.41 -4.93
CA ALA A 66 -11.09 -12.58 -4.16
C ALA A 66 -10.78 -11.34 -3.31
N SER A 67 -10.90 -10.13 -3.88
CA SER A 67 -10.72 -8.86 -3.17
C SER A 67 -11.70 -8.71 -2.01
N MET A 68 -12.99 -8.94 -2.27
CA MET A 68 -14.03 -8.81 -1.25
C MET A 68 -13.81 -9.76 -0.08
N ILE A 69 -13.45 -11.02 -0.38
CA ILE A 69 -13.11 -12.01 0.65
C ILE A 69 -11.89 -11.54 1.42
N GLY A 70 -10.81 -11.16 0.73
CA GLY A 70 -9.55 -10.74 1.34
C GLY A 70 -9.72 -9.59 2.32
N VAL A 71 -10.35 -8.50 1.88
CA VAL A 71 -10.53 -7.29 2.71
C VAL A 71 -11.57 -7.46 3.81
N SER A 72 -12.61 -8.28 3.60
CA SER A 72 -13.68 -8.47 4.58
C SER A 72 -13.32 -9.50 5.66
N LEU A 73 -12.46 -10.48 5.35
CA LEU A 73 -12.12 -11.55 6.30
C LEU A 73 -11.58 -10.99 7.63
N PRO A 74 -10.61 -10.05 7.67
CA PRO A 74 -10.19 -9.39 8.89
C PRO A 74 -11.31 -8.64 9.61
N LEU A 75 -12.25 -8.03 8.89
CA LEU A 75 -13.34 -7.23 9.48
C LEU A 75 -14.39 -8.12 10.16
N LEU A 76 -14.63 -9.31 9.60
CA LEU A 76 -15.55 -10.32 10.13
C LEU A 76 -14.98 -11.07 11.34
N THR A 77 -13.69 -10.91 11.65
CA THR A 77 -13.06 -11.56 12.82
C THR A 77 -13.66 -11.15 14.15
N ARG A 78 -14.32 -9.98 14.24
CA ARG A 78 -15.11 -9.60 15.43
C ARG A 78 -16.32 -10.50 15.66
N SER A 79 -16.81 -11.17 14.61
CA SER A 79 -17.94 -12.10 14.68
C SER A 79 -17.52 -13.55 14.91
N ILE A 80 -16.25 -13.91 14.67
CA ILE A 80 -15.72 -15.27 14.83
C ILE A 80 -14.74 -15.30 16.03
N PRO A 81 -15.11 -15.93 17.17
CA PRO A 81 -14.30 -15.91 18.40
C PRO A 81 -12.86 -16.46 18.26
N ALA A 82 -12.63 -17.34 17.29
CA ALA A 82 -11.33 -17.97 17.02
C ALA A 82 -10.34 -17.04 16.27
N LEU A 83 -10.85 -16.07 15.49
CA LEU A 83 -10.04 -15.15 14.68
C LEU A 83 -9.93 -13.74 15.28
N GLY A 84 -10.46 -13.53 16.49
CA GLY A 84 -10.49 -12.21 17.11
C GLY A 84 -9.12 -11.50 17.07
N PRO A 85 -9.09 -10.17 16.92
CA PRO A 85 -7.84 -9.40 16.74
C PRO A 85 -6.80 -9.60 17.85
N ASP A 86 -7.24 -10.00 19.04
CA ASP A 86 -6.38 -10.31 20.18
C ASP A 86 -5.77 -11.72 20.14
N ARG A 87 -6.14 -12.57 19.18
CA ARG A 87 -5.61 -13.95 19.04
C ARG A 87 -4.31 -14.01 18.26
N ASP A 88 -3.52 -15.04 18.52
CA ASP A 88 -2.23 -15.28 17.85
C ASP A 88 -2.43 -15.58 16.35
N MET A 89 -3.51 -16.28 15.98
CA MET A 89 -3.81 -16.60 14.59
C MET A 89 -3.97 -15.36 13.70
N PHE A 90 -4.58 -14.29 14.22
CA PHE A 90 -4.72 -13.04 13.46
C PHE A 90 -3.36 -12.42 13.13
N VAL A 91 -2.42 -12.43 14.10
CA VAL A 91 -1.05 -11.95 13.92
C VAL A 91 -0.31 -12.77 12.86
N LEU A 92 -0.46 -14.09 12.87
CA LEU A 92 0.18 -14.98 11.90
C LEU A 92 -0.34 -14.76 10.48
N VAL A 93 -1.66 -14.59 10.32
CA VAL A 93 -2.26 -14.27 9.02
C VAL A 93 -1.75 -12.93 8.50
N LYS A 94 -1.60 -11.92 9.37
CA LYS A 94 -0.98 -10.64 8.99
C LYS A 94 0.48 -10.80 8.57
N CYS A 95 1.27 -11.59 9.30
CA CYS A 95 2.66 -11.87 8.95
C CYS A 95 2.77 -12.55 7.58
N LEU A 96 1.93 -13.56 7.34
CA LEU A 96 1.85 -14.24 6.04
C LEU A 96 1.46 -13.27 4.92
N ALA A 97 0.41 -12.47 5.12
CA ALA A 97 -0.02 -11.47 4.15
C ALA A 97 1.10 -10.46 3.84
N SER A 98 1.83 -10.01 4.86
CA SER A 98 2.95 -9.08 4.68
C SER A 98 4.10 -9.70 3.87
N GLY A 99 4.36 -10.99 4.04
CA GLY A 99 5.31 -11.73 3.21
C GLY A 99 4.88 -11.84 1.75
N VAL A 100 3.57 -12.07 1.50
CA VAL A 100 3.01 -12.05 0.14
C VAL A 100 3.19 -10.68 -0.50
N ILE A 101 2.82 -9.59 0.18
CA ILE A 101 2.95 -8.21 -0.34
C ILE A 101 4.41 -7.87 -0.66
N LEU A 102 5.34 -8.24 0.23
CA LEU A 102 6.77 -8.03 0.00
C LEU A 102 7.25 -8.73 -1.28
N ALA A 103 6.85 -10.00 -1.44
CA ALA A 103 7.19 -10.78 -2.62
C ALA A 103 6.46 -10.30 -3.88
N THR A 104 5.25 -9.77 -3.79
CA THR A 104 4.56 -9.11 -4.92
C THR A 104 5.41 -7.96 -5.45
N GLY A 105 5.91 -7.09 -4.56
CA GLY A 105 6.81 -6.00 -4.94
C GLY A 105 8.06 -6.49 -5.68
N PHE A 106 8.77 -7.48 -5.12
CA PHE A 106 10.05 -7.94 -5.68
C PHE A 106 9.97 -8.90 -6.86
N MET A 107 9.00 -9.81 -6.86
CA MET A 107 8.95 -10.94 -7.80
C MET A 107 7.91 -10.78 -8.89
N HIS A 108 6.96 -9.85 -8.76
CA HIS A 108 5.92 -9.61 -9.77
C HIS A 108 6.03 -8.21 -10.37
N VAL A 109 5.99 -7.17 -9.53
CA VAL A 109 5.88 -5.79 -10.05
C VAL A 109 7.24 -5.22 -10.48
N LEU A 110 8.32 -5.56 -9.76
CA LEU A 110 9.67 -5.12 -10.13
C LEU A 110 10.10 -5.69 -11.49
N PRO A 111 9.95 -7.00 -11.79
CA PRO A 111 10.31 -7.54 -13.09
C PRO A 111 9.46 -6.98 -14.22
N ASP A 112 8.13 -6.84 -14.04
CA ASP A 112 7.26 -6.23 -15.06
C ASP A 112 7.74 -4.82 -15.44
N SER A 113 8.10 -4.01 -14.43
CA SER A 113 8.69 -2.69 -14.67
C SER A 113 10.03 -2.75 -15.39
N TYR A 114 10.85 -3.75 -15.08
CA TYR A 114 12.16 -3.93 -15.70
C TYR A 114 12.01 -4.29 -17.18
N ASP A 115 11.11 -5.22 -17.51
CA ASP A 115 10.86 -5.66 -18.88
C ASP A 115 10.28 -4.52 -19.72
N ASP A 116 9.38 -3.71 -19.16
CA ASP A 116 8.84 -2.51 -19.82
C ASP A 116 9.93 -1.47 -20.12
N LEU A 117 10.73 -1.09 -19.11
CA LEU A 117 11.72 -0.01 -19.22
C LEU A 117 13.01 -0.43 -19.93
N THR A 118 13.28 -1.72 -20.08
CA THR A 118 14.46 -2.22 -20.80
C THR A 118 14.11 -2.87 -22.14
N SER A 119 12.84 -2.78 -22.55
CA SER A 119 12.35 -3.30 -23.82
C SER A 119 13.20 -2.85 -25.01
N LYS A 120 13.32 -3.72 -26.01
CA LYS A 120 14.00 -3.42 -27.27
C LYS A 120 13.34 -2.26 -28.03
N CYS A 121 12.06 -2.02 -27.74
CA CYS A 121 11.27 -0.93 -28.29
C CYS A 121 11.62 0.46 -27.76
N LEU A 122 12.54 0.55 -26.80
CA LEU A 122 13.07 1.82 -26.32
C LEU A 122 14.50 2.03 -26.85
N PRO A 123 14.94 3.28 -27.04
CA PRO A 123 16.33 3.55 -27.43
C PRO A 123 17.29 3.05 -26.35
N GLU A 124 18.45 2.54 -26.76
CA GLU A 124 19.45 1.96 -25.84
C GLU A 124 19.87 2.93 -24.73
N GLU A 125 20.06 4.18 -25.11
CA GLU A 125 20.37 5.28 -24.20
C GLU A 125 19.12 6.17 -24.03
N PRO A 126 18.69 6.47 -22.78
CA PRO A 126 19.27 6.05 -21.50
C PRO A 126 18.69 4.71 -20.96
N TRP A 127 17.62 4.19 -21.56
CA TRP A 127 16.72 3.21 -20.95
C TRP A 127 17.36 1.85 -20.63
N ARG A 128 18.24 1.34 -21.50
CA ARG A 128 18.88 0.04 -21.30
C ARG A 128 20.20 0.10 -20.53
N LYS A 129 20.81 1.29 -20.40
CA LYS A 129 22.11 1.45 -19.72
C LYS A 129 22.00 1.84 -18.26
N PHE A 130 20.92 2.51 -17.87
CA PHE A 130 20.68 2.91 -16.48
C PHE A 130 19.50 2.12 -15.88
N PRO A 131 19.62 1.56 -14.66
CA PRO A 131 18.57 0.72 -14.06
C PRO A 131 17.42 1.57 -13.49
N PHE A 132 16.67 2.23 -14.38
CA PHE A 132 15.58 3.15 -14.03
C PHE A 132 14.55 2.51 -13.11
N THR A 133 14.16 1.26 -13.35
CA THR A 133 13.23 0.51 -12.50
C THR A 133 13.62 0.55 -11.03
N THR A 134 14.85 0.16 -10.71
CA THR A 134 15.33 0.12 -9.32
C THR A 134 15.54 1.51 -8.73
N PHE A 135 16.02 2.46 -9.54
CA PHE A 135 16.19 3.84 -9.13
C PHE A 135 14.85 4.50 -8.75
N ILE A 136 13.83 4.35 -9.59
CA ILE A 136 12.50 4.90 -9.37
C ILE A 136 11.82 4.20 -8.19
N ALA A 137 11.95 2.88 -8.06
CA ALA A 137 11.44 2.16 -6.89
C ALA A 137 12.08 2.67 -5.59
N MET A 138 13.40 2.90 -5.56
CA MET A 138 14.10 3.47 -4.42
C MET A 138 13.59 4.89 -4.09
N VAL A 139 13.49 5.77 -5.10
CA VAL A 139 12.96 7.13 -4.92
C VAL A 139 11.52 7.08 -4.41
N SER A 140 10.68 6.22 -4.97
CA SER A 140 9.29 6.02 -4.51
C SER A 140 9.24 5.60 -3.05
N ALA A 141 10.02 4.58 -2.64
CA ALA A 141 10.07 4.15 -1.24
C ALA A 141 10.49 5.29 -0.28
N LEU A 142 11.47 6.11 -0.67
CA LEU A 142 11.90 7.28 0.10
C LEU A 142 10.82 8.37 0.17
N LEU A 143 10.09 8.60 -0.92
CA LEU A 143 8.97 9.55 -0.95
C LEU A 143 7.82 9.09 -0.07
N VAL A 144 7.49 7.80 -0.07
CA VAL A 144 6.46 7.25 0.83
C VAL A 144 6.91 7.38 2.28
N LEU A 145 8.16 7.04 2.61
CA LEU A 145 8.74 7.29 3.94
C LEU A 145 8.66 8.76 4.34
N MET A 146 8.98 9.66 3.42
CA MET A 146 8.92 11.11 3.66
C MET A 146 7.48 11.55 3.96
N ILE A 147 6.50 11.09 3.17
CA ILE A 147 5.08 11.39 3.38
C ILE A 147 4.61 10.85 4.74
N ASP A 148 4.94 9.61 5.06
CA ASP A 148 4.55 8.95 6.30
C ASP A 148 5.16 9.65 7.53
N SER A 149 6.46 9.96 7.47
CA SER A 149 7.17 10.70 8.52
C SER A 149 6.61 12.11 8.72
N PHE A 150 6.35 12.87 7.65
CA PHE A 150 5.76 14.20 7.77
C PHE A 150 4.32 14.16 8.25
N ALA A 151 3.53 13.19 7.82
CA ALA A 151 2.18 12.98 8.32
C ALA A 151 2.24 12.78 9.84
N MET A 152 3.04 11.82 10.31
CA MET A 152 3.25 11.54 11.73
C MET A 152 3.75 12.75 12.52
N SER A 153 4.72 13.51 11.99
CA SER A 153 5.24 14.73 12.63
C SER A 153 4.19 15.83 12.74
N ALA A 154 3.40 16.03 11.68
CA ALA A 154 2.32 17.02 11.68
C ALA A 154 1.23 16.66 12.69
N TYR A 155 0.97 15.38 12.90
CA TYR A 155 0.04 14.89 13.90
C TYR A 155 0.57 15.05 15.32
N ALA A 156 1.80 14.65 15.60
CA ALA A 156 2.43 14.83 16.92
C ALA A 156 2.43 16.30 17.37
N ARG A 157 2.67 17.23 16.43
CA ARG A 157 2.61 18.68 16.70
C ARG A 157 1.20 19.21 16.97
N ARG A 158 0.15 18.55 16.47
CA ARG A 158 -1.25 18.94 16.73
C ARG A 158 -1.73 18.44 18.09
N ASP A 159 -1.29 17.26 18.51
CA ASP A 159 -1.55 16.73 19.85
C ASP A 159 -0.90 17.61 20.92
N SER A 160 0.41 17.88 20.80
CA SER A 160 1.13 18.72 21.77
C SER A 160 0.58 20.16 21.85
N LYS A 161 -0.03 20.68 20.78
CA LYS A 161 -0.71 21.98 20.81
C LYS A 161 -2.08 21.96 21.49
N ARG A 162 -2.77 20.82 21.50
CA ARG A 162 -4.03 20.67 22.25
C ARG A 162 -3.77 20.59 23.75
N GLU A 163 -2.67 20.00 24.17
CA GLU A 163 -2.24 19.99 25.58
C GLU A 163 -1.84 21.38 26.10
N GLY A 164 -1.29 22.25 25.23
CA GLY A 164 -0.90 23.62 25.60
C GLY A 164 -2.04 24.64 25.72
N GLU A 165 -3.29 24.25 25.44
CA GLU A 165 -4.48 25.11 25.49
C GLU A 165 -5.41 24.71 26.65
N VAL A 166 -4.85 24.31 27.80
CA VAL A 166 -5.59 24.26 29.07
C VAL A 166 -5.61 25.67 29.66
N VAL A 167 -6.76 26.33 29.56
CA VAL A 167 -7.03 27.66 30.12
C VAL A 167 -6.74 27.66 31.63
N PRO A 168 -5.87 28.54 32.16
CA PRO A 168 -5.73 28.69 33.60
C PRO A 168 -7.08 29.17 34.15
N LEU A 169 -7.69 28.38 35.05
CA LEU A 169 -8.80 28.86 35.86
C LEU A 169 -8.25 29.99 36.75
N GLU A 170 -8.60 31.21 36.38
CA GLU A 170 -8.36 32.43 37.14
C GLU A 170 -9.22 32.36 38.41
N ASN A 171 -8.63 31.87 39.51
CA ASN A 171 -9.31 31.85 40.80
C ASN A 171 -9.16 33.24 41.45
N GLY A 172 -10.13 34.10 41.18
CA GLY A 172 -10.35 35.35 41.89
C GLY A 172 -10.54 35.08 43.38
N SER A 173 -9.62 35.61 44.16
CA SER A 173 -9.63 35.66 45.62
C SER A 173 -10.90 36.29 46.17
N ASN A 174 -11.54 35.63 47.14
CA ASN A 174 -12.17 36.30 48.27
C ASN A 174 -12.02 35.43 49.54
N SER A 175 -11.53 36.11 50.56
CA SER A 175 -11.13 35.69 51.91
C SER A 175 -12.20 34.99 52.74
N VAL A 176 -11.84 33.91 53.44
CA VAL A 176 -12.18 33.70 54.87
C VAL A 176 -11.05 32.88 55.51
N ASP A 177 -10.58 33.39 56.64
CA ASP A 177 -9.59 32.88 57.57
C ASP A 177 -10.17 31.77 58.46
N THR A 178 -9.53 30.59 58.52
CA THR A 178 -9.45 29.78 59.75
C THR A 178 -8.32 28.75 59.63
N GLN A 179 -7.34 28.86 60.52
CA GLN A 179 -6.36 27.83 60.87
C GLN A 179 -7.08 26.54 61.33
N ASP A 180 -6.70 25.39 60.77
CA ASP A 180 -6.49 24.15 61.53
C ASP A 180 -5.79 23.07 60.67
N GLU A 181 -4.98 22.27 61.36
CA GLU A 181 -4.03 21.27 60.87
C GLU A 181 -4.63 20.20 59.92
N ILE A 182 -3.95 19.92 58.80
CA ILE A 182 -4.00 18.59 58.15
C ILE A 182 -2.59 18.21 57.65
N GLN A 183 -2.02 17.18 58.29
CA GLN A 183 -0.86 16.45 57.77
C GLN A 183 -1.26 15.61 56.55
N THR A 184 -0.53 15.85 55.45
CA THR A 184 -0.14 14.90 54.38
C THR A 184 -1.20 13.97 53.78
N LEU A 185 -1.78 14.41 52.65
CA LEU A 185 -2.29 13.54 51.58
C LEU A 185 -1.53 13.84 50.27
N GLU A 186 -0.28 13.39 50.15
CA GLU A 186 0.37 13.19 48.86
C GLU A 186 -0.01 11.82 48.30
N ASN A 187 -1.08 11.73 47.49
CA ASN A 187 -1.20 10.62 46.54
C ASN A 187 -2.19 10.83 45.37
N GLY A 188 -2.62 12.06 45.09
CA GLY A 188 -3.61 12.35 44.04
C GLY A 188 -3.04 12.57 42.62
N SER A 189 -1.78 12.96 42.49
CA SER A 189 -1.19 13.43 41.22
C SER A 189 -0.71 12.31 40.29
N ASN A 190 -0.25 11.17 40.84
CA ASN A 190 0.26 10.05 40.03
C ASN A 190 -0.83 9.28 39.26
N TYR A 191 -2.10 9.31 39.72
CA TYR A 191 -3.20 8.62 39.04
C TYR A 191 -3.75 9.41 37.86
N VAL A 192 -3.80 10.74 37.97
CA VAL A 192 -4.27 11.63 36.90
C VAL A 192 -3.24 11.67 35.77
N GLU A 193 -1.95 11.87 36.06
CA GLU A 193 -0.88 11.88 35.05
C GLU A 193 -0.76 10.52 34.32
N LYS A 194 -0.95 9.40 35.04
CA LYS A 194 -0.92 8.05 34.44
C LYS A 194 -2.16 7.77 33.59
N GLN A 195 -3.35 8.27 33.95
CA GLN A 195 -4.54 8.15 33.10
C GLN A 195 -4.45 9.03 31.86
N GLU A 196 -3.95 10.26 31.98
CA GLU A 196 -3.77 11.19 30.86
C GLU A 196 -2.76 10.65 29.84
N LYS A 197 -1.56 10.23 30.30
CA LYS A 197 -0.53 9.61 29.43
C LYS A 197 -1.00 8.33 28.74
N VAL A 198 -1.83 7.52 29.40
CA VAL A 198 -2.37 6.28 28.81
C VAL A 198 -3.44 6.59 27.75
N ASN A 199 -4.25 7.62 27.96
CA ASN A 199 -5.29 8.01 27.00
C ASN A 199 -4.70 8.70 25.76
N ASP A 200 -3.63 9.47 25.94
CA ASP A 200 -2.88 10.12 24.85
C ASP A 200 -2.09 9.11 24.01
N ASN A 201 -1.44 8.13 24.64
CA ASN A 201 -0.75 7.06 23.91
C ASN A 201 -1.73 6.20 23.08
N LYS A 202 -2.95 5.97 23.57
CA LYS A 202 -3.99 5.27 22.78
C LYS A 202 -4.49 6.11 21.61
N THR A 203 -4.70 7.40 21.81
CA THR A 203 -5.21 8.32 20.76
C THR A 203 -4.20 8.49 19.63
N SER A 204 -2.91 8.67 19.97
CA SER A 204 -1.82 8.76 19.01
C SER A 204 -1.60 7.45 18.24
N GLN A 205 -1.71 6.29 18.88
CA GLN A 205 -1.66 4.98 18.21
C GLN A 205 -2.83 4.76 17.25
N LEU A 206 -4.05 5.10 17.64
CA LEU A 206 -5.22 5.01 16.74
C LEU A 206 -5.07 5.93 15.52
N LEU A 207 -4.53 7.13 15.72
CA LEU A 207 -4.28 8.06 14.64
C LEU A 207 -3.22 7.53 13.67
N ARG A 208 -2.12 6.97 14.19
CA ARG A 208 -1.09 6.29 13.39
C ARG A 208 -1.70 5.17 12.54
N ASN A 209 -2.53 4.32 13.14
CA ASN A 209 -3.19 3.22 12.42
C ASN A 209 -4.09 3.73 11.28
N LYS A 210 -4.77 4.86 11.49
CA LYS A 210 -5.58 5.50 10.44
C LYS A 210 -4.73 6.00 9.27
N VAL A 211 -3.61 6.64 9.56
CA VAL A 211 -2.67 7.14 8.54
C VAL A 211 -2.10 5.99 7.73
N ILE A 212 -1.62 4.95 8.42
CA ILE A 212 -1.09 3.74 7.77
C ILE A 212 -2.16 3.11 6.86
N ALA A 213 -3.40 2.95 7.36
CA ALA A 213 -4.49 2.38 6.57
C ALA A 213 -4.82 3.22 5.32
N GLN A 214 -4.82 4.56 5.43
CA GLN A 214 -5.08 5.45 4.29
C GLN A 214 -3.94 5.46 3.27
N ILE A 215 -2.68 5.48 3.72
CA ILE A 215 -1.52 5.40 2.83
C ILE A 215 -1.48 4.04 2.12
N LEU A 216 -1.75 2.95 2.85
CA LEU A 216 -1.84 1.60 2.30
C LEU A 216 -2.93 1.52 1.23
N GLU A 217 -4.12 2.02 1.51
CA GLU A 217 -5.22 2.04 0.54
C GLU A 217 -4.88 2.86 -0.70
N LEU A 218 -4.36 4.09 -0.53
CA LEU A 218 -3.98 4.94 -1.66
C LEU A 218 -2.95 4.27 -2.56
N GLY A 219 -1.93 3.65 -1.96
CA GLY A 219 -0.91 2.94 -2.69
C GLY A 219 -1.44 1.73 -3.46
N ILE A 220 -2.28 0.92 -2.81
CA ILE A 220 -2.94 -0.22 -3.46
C ILE A 220 -3.84 0.25 -4.60
N VAL A 221 -4.61 1.33 -4.44
CA VAL A 221 -5.51 1.84 -5.48
C VAL A 221 -4.71 2.24 -6.74
N VAL A 222 -3.63 3.00 -6.58
CA VAL A 222 -2.79 3.42 -7.73
C VAL A 222 -2.24 2.19 -8.44
N HIS A 223 -1.67 1.23 -7.71
CA HIS A 223 -1.14 0.00 -8.28
C HIS A 223 -2.20 -0.84 -9.00
N SER A 224 -3.35 -1.02 -8.36
CA SER A 224 -4.45 -1.86 -8.83
C SER A 224 -5.05 -1.36 -10.14
N VAL A 225 -5.12 -0.04 -10.35
CA VAL A 225 -5.56 0.53 -11.65
C VAL A 225 -4.58 0.15 -12.75
N VAL A 226 -3.28 0.29 -12.49
CA VAL A 226 -2.22 0.08 -13.51
C VAL A 226 -2.18 -1.39 -13.94
N ILE A 227 -2.16 -2.31 -12.98
CA ILE A 227 -2.24 -3.75 -13.27
C ILE A 227 -3.53 -4.09 -14.04
N GLY A 228 -4.67 -3.57 -13.57
CA GLY A 228 -5.95 -3.83 -14.22
C GLY A 228 -5.96 -3.34 -15.67
N LEU A 229 -5.46 -2.12 -15.90
CA LEU A 229 -5.35 -1.52 -17.23
C LEU A 229 -4.48 -2.37 -18.16
N ALA A 230 -3.29 -2.77 -17.69
CA ALA A 230 -2.35 -3.59 -18.45
C ALA A 230 -2.95 -4.95 -18.83
N MET A 231 -3.51 -5.69 -17.87
CA MET A 231 -4.22 -6.96 -18.15
C MET A 231 -5.40 -6.76 -19.11
N GLY A 232 -6.16 -5.67 -18.92
CA GLY A 232 -7.30 -5.34 -19.76
C GLY A 232 -6.92 -5.02 -21.21
N ALA A 233 -5.74 -4.42 -21.42
CA ALA A 233 -5.22 -4.06 -22.73
C ALA A 233 -4.53 -5.24 -23.45
N SER A 234 -3.88 -6.15 -22.71
CA SER A 234 -3.08 -7.25 -23.29
C SER A 234 -3.90 -8.20 -24.18
N ASP A 235 -3.35 -8.67 -25.29
CA ASP A 235 -3.98 -9.68 -26.15
C ASP A 235 -3.43 -11.10 -25.97
N ASN A 236 -2.44 -11.26 -25.08
CA ASN A 236 -1.77 -12.52 -24.82
C ASN A 236 -2.54 -13.39 -23.82
N GLN A 237 -3.22 -14.42 -24.33
CA GLN A 237 -4.05 -15.30 -23.50
C GLN A 237 -3.25 -16.15 -22.52
N CYS A 238 -1.99 -16.47 -22.83
CA CYS A 238 -1.13 -17.29 -21.98
C CYS A 238 -0.78 -16.52 -20.70
N THR A 239 -0.33 -15.27 -20.88
CA THR A 239 -0.04 -14.34 -19.79
C THR A 239 -1.30 -13.98 -19.01
N ILE A 240 -2.43 -13.68 -19.67
CA ILE A 240 -3.68 -13.36 -18.95
C ILE A 240 -4.13 -14.54 -18.09
N ARG A 241 -4.03 -15.77 -18.59
CA ARG A 241 -4.46 -16.97 -17.86
C ARG A 241 -3.68 -17.17 -16.57
N SER A 242 -2.35 -17.02 -16.64
CA SER A 242 -1.48 -17.16 -15.48
C SER A 242 -1.66 -15.98 -14.51
N LEU A 243 -1.75 -14.76 -15.05
CA LEU A 243 -2.00 -13.55 -14.28
C LEU A 243 -3.30 -13.61 -13.49
N ILE A 244 -4.40 -14.15 -14.00
CA ILE A 244 -5.67 -14.24 -13.23
C ILE A 244 -5.46 -14.98 -11.91
N ALA A 245 -4.71 -16.09 -11.92
CA ALA A 245 -4.44 -16.85 -10.71
C ALA A 245 -3.52 -16.06 -9.76
N ALA A 246 -2.47 -15.43 -10.28
CA ALA A 246 -1.56 -14.60 -9.50
C ALA A 246 -2.27 -13.37 -8.89
N LEU A 247 -3.10 -12.65 -9.67
CA LEU A 247 -3.90 -11.51 -9.23
C LEU A 247 -4.88 -11.93 -8.14
N CYS A 248 -5.67 -12.99 -8.33
CA CYS A 248 -6.58 -13.46 -7.29
C CYS A 248 -5.85 -13.81 -5.99
N PHE A 249 -4.68 -14.44 -6.08
CA PHE A 249 -3.89 -14.82 -4.92
C PHE A 249 -3.33 -13.59 -4.18
N HIS A 250 -2.60 -12.70 -4.85
CA HIS A 250 -2.03 -11.54 -4.17
C HIS A 250 -3.11 -10.58 -3.69
N GLN A 251 -4.17 -10.35 -4.47
CA GLN A 251 -5.26 -9.45 -4.10
C GLN A 251 -6.01 -9.95 -2.85
N LEU A 252 -6.14 -11.27 -2.70
CA LEU A 252 -6.70 -11.87 -1.49
C LEU A 252 -5.86 -11.51 -0.25
N PHE A 253 -4.52 -11.64 -0.33
CA PHE A 253 -3.62 -11.37 0.81
C PHE A 253 -3.35 -9.88 1.04
N GLU A 254 -3.25 -9.07 -0.01
CA GLU A 254 -3.25 -7.61 0.06
C GLU A 254 -4.52 -7.10 0.74
N GLY A 255 -5.66 -7.68 0.37
CA GLY A 255 -6.95 -7.40 1.01
C GLY A 255 -6.91 -7.73 2.49
N MET A 256 -6.38 -8.89 2.88
CA MET A 256 -6.23 -9.25 4.30
C MET A 256 -5.32 -8.28 5.06
N GLY A 257 -4.23 -7.83 4.45
CA GLY A 257 -3.34 -6.81 5.01
C GLY A 257 -4.07 -5.48 5.24
N LEU A 258 -4.78 -4.99 4.22
CA LEU A 258 -5.58 -3.76 4.30
C LEU A 258 -6.73 -3.88 5.30
N GLY A 259 -7.50 -4.97 5.26
CA GLY A 259 -8.60 -5.24 6.18
C GLY A 259 -8.13 -5.27 7.64
N GLY A 260 -6.94 -5.82 7.89
CA GLY A 260 -6.31 -5.78 9.21
C GLY A 260 -5.99 -4.34 9.67
N SER A 261 -5.45 -3.51 8.77
CA SER A 261 -5.19 -2.10 9.04
C SER A 261 -6.48 -1.30 9.27
N ILE A 262 -7.54 -1.55 8.48
CA ILE A 262 -8.87 -0.93 8.66
C ILE A 262 -9.44 -1.31 10.04
N LEU A 263 -9.33 -2.59 10.43
CA LEU A 263 -9.78 -3.06 11.73
C LEU A 263 -9.08 -2.34 12.89
N GLN A 264 -7.76 -2.14 12.77
CA GLN A 264 -6.94 -1.45 13.79
C GLN A 264 -7.14 0.07 13.81
N ALA A 265 -7.51 0.67 12.67
CA ALA A 265 -7.77 2.10 12.55
C ALA A 265 -9.10 2.54 13.18
N GLN A 266 -10.01 1.59 13.46
CA GLN A 266 -11.32 1.83 14.07
C GLN A 266 -12.10 2.99 13.40
N PHE A 267 -12.14 3.04 12.07
CA PHE A 267 -12.93 4.07 11.40
C PHE A 267 -14.44 3.87 11.62
N LYS A 268 -15.21 4.91 11.32
CA LYS A 268 -16.67 4.82 11.24
C LYS A 268 -17.05 3.82 10.15
N SER A 269 -18.16 3.11 10.35
CA SER A 269 -18.66 2.08 9.42
C SER A 269 -18.73 2.55 7.96
N LYS A 270 -19.14 3.82 7.73
CA LYS A 270 -19.17 4.42 6.38
C LYS A 270 -17.79 4.43 5.71
N THR A 271 -16.75 4.81 6.44
CA THR A 271 -15.37 4.84 5.93
C THR A 271 -14.87 3.43 5.68
N ASN A 272 -15.10 2.47 6.59
CA ASN A 272 -14.71 1.07 6.38
C ASN A 272 -15.28 0.52 5.07
N TRP A 273 -16.59 0.70 4.83
CA TRP A 273 -17.24 0.22 3.62
C TRP A 273 -16.76 0.95 2.36
N MET A 274 -16.47 2.25 2.47
CA MET A 274 -15.87 3.01 1.37
C MET A 274 -14.50 2.43 0.99
N MET A 275 -13.68 2.10 1.98
CA MET A 275 -12.35 1.54 1.72
C MET A 275 -12.41 0.13 1.12
N VAL A 276 -13.29 -0.72 1.65
CA VAL A 276 -13.57 -2.06 1.09
C VAL A 276 -14.04 -1.97 -0.36
N PHE A 277 -14.91 -0.99 -0.67
CA PHE A 277 -15.42 -0.77 -2.01
C PHE A 277 -14.31 -0.38 -2.99
N PHE A 278 -13.50 0.64 -2.66
CA PHE A 278 -12.41 1.07 -3.54
C PHE A 278 -11.35 -0.01 -3.73
N PHE A 279 -10.96 -0.71 -2.67
CA PHE A 279 -10.05 -1.85 -2.79
C PHE A 279 -10.57 -2.91 -3.76
N SER A 280 -11.87 -3.24 -3.69
CA SER A 280 -12.45 -4.34 -4.46
C SER A 280 -12.72 -3.98 -5.93
N VAL A 281 -13.13 -2.75 -6.21
CA VAL A 281 -13.59 -2.32 -7.54
C VAL A 281 -12.46 -1.80 -8.43
N THR A 282 -11.36 -1.31 -7.85
CA THR A 282 -10.29 -0.65 -8.61
C THR A 282 -9.66 -1.55 -9.68
N THR A 283 -9.27 -2.79 -9.36
CA THR A 283 -8.66 -3.72 -10.35
C THR A 283 -9.67 -4.12 -11.44
N PRO A 284 -10.90 -4.58 -11.12
CA PRO A 284 -11.94 -4.81 -12.12
C PRO A 284 -12.22 -3.60 -13.02
N PHE A 285 -12.27 -2.40 -12.45
CA PHE A 285 -12.42 -1.16 -13.20
C PHE A 285 -11.26 -0.94 -14.16
N GLY A 286 -10.02 -1.14 -13.72
CA GLY A 286 -8.82 -1.09 -14.56
C GLY A 286 -8.92 -2.07 -15.74
N ILE A 287 -9.35 -3.31 -15.52
CA ILE A 287 -9.53 -4.31 -16.58
C ILE A 287 -10.55 -3.85 -17.62
N VAL A 288 -11.71 -3.35 -17.17
CA VAL A 288 -12.74 -2.83 -18.08
C VAL A 288 -12.22 -1.63 -18.88
N LEU A 289 -11.49 -0.72 -18.23
CA LEU A 289 -10.88 0.43 -18.89
C LEU A 289 -9.84 -0.01 -19.93
N GLY A 290 -8.98 -0.98 -19.60
CA GLY A 290 -7.98 -1.55 -20.50
C GLY A 290 -8.62 -2.20 -21.72
N MET A 291 -9.71 -2.95 -21.52
CA MET A 291 -10.50 -3.54 -22.61
C MET A 291 -11.11 -2.48 -23.52
N ALA A 292 -11.53 -1.34 -22.97
CA ALA A 292 -12.13 -0.25 -23.74
C ALA A 292 -11.10 0.46 -24.63
N ILE A 293 -9.87 0.63 -24.15
CA ILE A 293 -8.80 1.32 -24.88
C ILE A 293 -7.93 0.40 -25.73
N GLN A 294 -8.07 -0.93 -25.62
CA GLN A 294 -7.24 -1.93 -26.31
C GLN A 294 -7.09 -1.68 -27.83
N LYS A 295 -8.08 -1.08 -28.49
CA LYS A 295 -8.02 -0.80 -29.95
C LYS A 295 -7.13 0.39 -30.33
N ILE A 296 -6.90 1.31 -29.39
CA ILE A 296 -6.14 2.55 -29.60
C ILE A 296 -4.84 2.57 -28.79
N TYR A 297 -4.69 1.63 -27.86
CA TYR A 297 -3.52 1.45 -27.02
C TYR A 297 -2.63 0.35 -27.61
N ASP A 298 -1.41 0.71 -27.97
CA ASP A 298 -0.36 -0.23 -28.38
C ASP A 298 0.59 -0.42 -27.19
N GLU A 299 0.55 -1.61 -26.59
CA GLU A 299 1.38 -1.98 -25.44
C GLU A 299 2.88 -2.00 -25.75
N THR A 300 3.25 -2.12 -27.03
CA THR A 300 4.64 -2.07 -27.49
C THR A 300 5.13 -0.65 -27.81
N SER A 301 4.25 0.35 -27.75
CA SER A 301 4.64 1.73 -28.05
C SER A 301 5.59 2.27 -26.98
N PRO A 302 6.61 3.08 -27.36
CA PRO A 302 7.57 3.64 -26.40
C PRO A 302 6.91 4.39 -25.24
N THR A 303 5.86 5.15 -25.52
CA THR A 303 5.10 5.88 -24.50
C THR A 303 4.39 4.95 -23.52
N ALA A 304 3.77 3.87 -24.02
CA ALA A 304 3.10 2.88 -23.17
C ALA A 304 4.11 2.21 -22.23
N LEU A 305 5.22 1.71 -22.79
CA LEU A 305 6.30 1.05 -22.04
C LEU A 305 6.88 1.98 -20.96
N ILE A 306 7.17 3.24 -21.30
CA ILE A 306 7.70 4.20 -20.33
C ILE A 306 6.68 4.47 -19.21
N VAL A 307 5.42 4.74 -19.56
CA VAL A 307 4.40 5.10 -18.56
C VAL A 307 4.11 3.92 -17.64
N VAL A 308 3.84 2.73 -18.19
CA VAL A 308 3.54 1.53 -17.39
C VAL A 308 4.77 1.11 -16.58
N GLY A 309 5.95 1.09 -17.20
CA GLY A 309 7.20 0.75 -16.53
C GLY A 309 7.53 1.68 -15.35
N VAL A 310 7.36 3.00 -15.50
CA VAL A 310 7.55 3.98 -14.42
C VAL A 310 6.51 3.80 -13.31
N LEU A 311 5.24 3.57 -13.66
CA LEU A 311 4.17 3.37 -12.68
C LEU A 311 4.37 2.07 -11.90
N ASN A 312 4.82 0.99 -12.54
CA ASN A 312 5.17 -0.27 -11.90
C ASN A 312 6.42 -0.13 -11.00
N ALA A 313 7.43 0.64 -11.41
CA ALA A 313 8.59 0.94 -10.56
C ALA A 313 8.16 1.72 -9.30
N CYS A 314 7.32 2.74 -9.47
CA CYS A 314 6.76 3.51 -8.35
C CYS A 314 5.95 2.61 -7.41
N SER A 315 5.09 1.75 -7.97
CA SER A 315 4.30 0.80 -7.19
C SER A 315 5.18 -0.18 -6.40
N THR A 316 6.25 -0.69 -7.03
CA THR A 316 7.21 -1.57 -6.37
C THR A 316 7.83 -0.92 -5.14
N GLY A 317 8.32 0.31 -5.28
CA GLY A 317 8.87 1.07 -4.14
C GLY A 317 7.87 1.25 -3.01
N LEU A 318 6.61 1.50 -3.36
CA LEU A 318 5.52 1.62 -2.41
C LEU A 318 5.27 0.28 -1.69
N LEU A 319 5.09 -0.83 -2.42
CA LEU A 319 4.81 -2.15 -1.85
C LEU A 319 5.93 -2.62 -0.92
N ILE A 320 7.20 -2.40 -1.31
CA ILE A 320 8.36 -2.73 -0.48
C ILE A 320 8.33 -1.92 0.82
N TYR A 321 8.12 -0.60 0.74
CA TYR A 321 8.00 0.24 1.94
C TYR A 321 6.83 -0.19 2.82
N MET A 322 5.66 -0.42 2.22
CA MET A 322 4.47 -0.83 2.94
C MET A 322 4.67 -2.16 3.67
N ALA A 323 5.24 -3.15 3.00
CA ALA A 323 5.47 -4.46 3.59
C ALA A 323 6.51 -4.41 4.72
N LEU A 324 7.68 -3.81 4.49
CA LEU A 324 8.77 -3.79 5.48
C LEU A 324 8.47 -2.86 6.66
N VAL A 325 8.06 -1.63 6.38
CA VAL A 325 7.96 -0.56 7.40
C VAL A 325 6.58 -0.53 8.04
N ASN A 326 5.52 -0.54 7.22
CA ASN A 326 4.16 -0.34 7.73
C ASN A 326 3.49 -1.61 8.25
N LEU A 327 3.91 -2.78 7.78
CA LEU A 327 3.33 -4.06 8.21
C LEU A 327 4.31 -4.87 9.08
N LEU A 328 5.45 -5.30 8.54
CA LEU A 328 6.38 -6.19 9.25
C LEU A 328 7.00 -5.51 10.47
N ALA A 329 7.59 -4.32 10.31
CA ALA A 329 8.17 -3.61 11.45
C ALA A 329 7.09 -3.29 12.51
N HIS A 330 5.90 -2.86 12.09
CA HIS A 330 4.79 -2.63 13.01
C HIS A 330 4.42 -3.87 13.84
N GLU A 331 4.35 -5.05 13.20
CA GLU A 331 3.94 -6.28 13.87
C GLU A 331 5.06 -6.86 14.75
N PHE A 332 6.28 -6.96 14.22
CA PHE A 332 7.42 -7.57 14.93
C PHE A 332 7.98 -6.70 16.05
N PHE A 333 7.93 -5.37 15.94
CA PHE A 333 8.29 -4.47 17.05
C PHE A 333 7.11 -4.18 17.99
N GLY A 334 5.94 -4.76 17.73
CA GLY A 334 4.78 -4.66 18.60
C GLY A 334 4.92 -5.47 19.90
N PRO A 335 4.28 -5.03 21.01
CA PRO A 335 4.42 -5.68 22.32
C PRO A 335 3.95 -7.14 22.33
N LYS A 336 3.01 -7.50 21.45
CA LYS A 336 2.44 -8.86 21.38
C LYS A 336 3.44 -9.89 20.85
N ILE A 337 4.16 -9.59 19.75
CA ILE A 337 5.20 -10.48 19.23
C ILE A 337 6.44 -10.45 20.15
N GLN A 338 6.86 -9.28 20.63
CA GLN A 338 8.02 -9.14 21.50
C GLN A 338 7.86 -9.88 22.84
N GLY A 339 6.63 -9.96 23.37
CA GLY A 339 6.33 -10.68 24.61
C GLY A 339 6.22 -12.20 24.47
N ASN A 340 6.21 -12.76 23.24
CA ASN A 340 5.98 -14.19 23.02
C ASN A 340 6.93 -14.75 21.95
N MET A 341 8.03 -15.38 22.39
CA MET A 341 9.07 -15.93 21.50
C MET A 341 8.54 -17.00 20.54
N LYS A 342 7.54 -17.81 20.95
CA LYS A 342 6.92 -18.80 20.06
C LYS A 342 6.18 -18.13 18.92
N LEU A 343 5.40 -17.09 19.24
CA LEU A 343 4.69 -16.29 18.24
C LEU A 343 5.66 -15.55 17.31
N HIS A 344 6.80 -15.10 17.83
CA HIS A 344 7.86 -14.45 17.06
C HIS A 344 8.44 -15.37 15.98
N ILE A 345 8.84 -16.59 16.35
CA ILE A 345 9.36 -17.59 15.41
C ILE A 345 8.29 -17.97 14.39
N LEU A 346 7.07 -18.25 14.86
CA LEU A 346 5.97 -18.64 13.98
C LEU A 346 5.56 -17.51 13.03
N GLY A 347 5.69 -16.25 13.47
CA GLY A 347 5.54 -15.06 12.64
C GLY A 347 6.52 -15.05 11.49
N TYR A 348 7.82 -15.25 11.75
CA TYR A 348 8.82 -15.31 10.66
C TYR A 348 8.56 -16.46 9.69
N VAL A 349 8.20 -17.64 10.21
CA VAL A 349 7.82 -18.78 9.38
C VAL A 349 6.64 -18.41 8.48
N ALA A 350 5.62 -17.74 9.02
CA ALA A 350 4.48 -17.26 8.25
C ALA A 350 4.89 -16.26 7.15
N VAL A 351 5.80 -15.31 7.44
CA VAL A 351 6.36 -14.38 6.45
C VAL A 351 7.02 -15.13 5.30
N PHE A 352 7.92 -16.08 5.60
CA PHE A 352 8.62 -16.85 4.57
C PHE A 352 7.69 -17.73 3.76
N ILE A 353 6.65 -18.32 4.38
CA ILE A 353 5.61 -19.07 3.66
C ILE A 353 4.87 -18.15 2.69
N GLY A 354 4.46 -16.95 3.14
CA GLY A 354 3.79 -15.98 2.28
C GLY A 354 4.66 -15.54 1.10
N ALA A 355 5.92 -15.17 1.37
CA ALA A 355 6.87 -14.76 0.34
C ALA A 355 7.17 -15.90 -0.65
N GLY A 356 7.36 -17.12 -0.15
CA GLY A 356 7.58 -18.31 -0.96
C GLY A 356 6.39 -18.66 -1.84
N ALA A 357 5.17 -18.56 -1.31
CA ALA A 357 3.94 -18.81 -2.07
C ALA A 357 3.80 -17.82 -3.24
N MET A 358 4.01 -16.52 -3.00
CA MET A 358 3.95 -15.52 -4.08
C MET A 358 5.08 -15.70 -5.10
N THR A 359 6.28 -16.10 -4.66
CA THR A 359 7.40 -16.39 -5.57
C THR A 359 7.11 -17.60 -6.46
N LEU A 360 6.48 -18.65 -5.92
CA LEU A 360 6.05 -19.81 -6.71
C LEU A 360 4.99 -19.40 -7.74
N MET A 361 4.05 -18.54 -7.36
CA MET A 361 3.07 -17.98 -8.31
C MET A 361 3.75 -17.16 -9.41
N ALA A 362 4.74 -16.33 -9.07
CA ALA A 362 5.49 -15.53 -10.05
C ALA A 362 6.28 -16.38 -11.07
N LYS A 363 6.68 -17.60 -10.71
CA LYS A 363 7.30 -18.54 -11.66
C LYS A 363 6.29 -19.11 -12.67
N TRP A 364 5.02 -19.18 -12.28
CA TRP A 364 3.94 -19.73 -13.10
C TRP A 364 3.12 -18.67 -13.83
N ALA A 365 3.20 -17.41 -13.37
CA ALA A 365 2.76 -16.19 -14.05
C ALA A 365 3.59 -16.00 -15.32
#